data_AF-A0A6H1ZWA6-F1
#
_entry.id   AF-A0A6H1ZWA6-F1
#
_cell.length_a   1.000
_cell.length_b   1.000
_cell.length_c   1.000
_cell.angle_alpha   90.00
_cell.angle_beta   90.00
_cell.angle_gamma   90.00
#
_symmetry.space_group_name_H-M   'P 1'
#
loop_
_entity.id
_entity.type
_entity.pdbx_description
1 polymer ?
#
loop_
_entity_poly.entity_id
_entity_poly.type
_entity_poly.pdbx_seq_one_letter_code
_entity_poly.pdbx_strand_id
1 'polypeptide(L)' 'MKDINGIPCDEYLGPTFSINQHDADGDVYDEGIYLHYGHTSIRVAKTLRGFKAHVKHLEGMVNEIEEISPKG' A
#
# COMPACT_ATOMS: atom_id res chain seq x y z
N MET A 1 7.56 14.70 0.75
CA MET A 1 6.46 13.83 0.23
C MET A 1 5.49 13.62 1.39
N LYS A 2 4.18 13.69 1.14
CA LYS A 2 3.12 13.53 2.17
C LYS A 2 2.17 12.41 1.76
N ASP A 3 1.62 11.68 2.72
CA ASP A 3 0.65 10.61 2.45
C ASP A 3 -0.78 11.13 2.15
N ILE A 4 -1.75 10.24 1.92
CA ILE A 4 -3.16 10.57 1.67
C ILE A 4 -3.85 11.31 2.83
N ASN A 5 -3.26 11.32 4.02
CA ASN A 5 -3.74 12.04 5.19
C ASN A 5 -2.96 13.35 5.41
N GLY A 6 -2.06 13.72 4.50
CA GLY A 6 -1.25 14.94 4.57
C GLY A 6 -0.05 14.85 5.52
N ILE A 7 0.33 13.64 5.95
CA ILE A 7 1.39 13.44 6.95
C ILE A 7 2.76 13.31 6.28
N PRO A 8 3.81 14.02 6.76
CA PRO A 8 5.16 13.94 6.20
C PRO A 8 5.77 12.53 6.28
N CYS A 9 6.35 12.04 5.18
CA CYS A 9 6.89 10.66 5.08
C CYS A 9 8.18 10.41 5.88
N ASP A 10 8.77 11.43 6.50
CA ASP A 10 10.03 11.42 7.26
C ASP A 10 9.87 11.02 8.74
N GLU A 11 8.64 10.96 9.25
CA GLU A 11 8.30 10.24 10.48
C GLU A 11 7.76 8.85 10.10
N TYR A 12 8.35 7.76 10.62
CA TYR A 12 7.94 6.41 10.24
C TYR A 12 6.52 6.10 10.75
N LEU A 13 5.51 6.33 9.90
CA LEU A 13 4.08 6.21 10.23
C LEU A 13 3.45 4.88 9.81
N GLY A 14 4.26 3.92 9.34
CA GLY A 14 3.78 2.65 8.81
C GLY A 14 3.44 2.71 7.31
N PRO A 15 2.82 1.66 6.75
CA PRO A 15 2.46 1.62 5.34
C PRO A 15 1.43 2.71 4.99
N THR A 16 1.67 3.43 3.90
CA THR A 16 0.71 4.42 3.38
C THR A 16 0.20 4.01 2.00
N PHE A 17 -0.87 4.64 1.52
CA PHE A 17 -1.43 4.36 0.20
C PHE A 17 -1.53 5.63 -0.64
N SER A 18 -1.55 5.48 -1.97
CA SER A 18 -1.96 6.54 -2.90
C SER A 18 -2.85 5.99 -4.02
N ILE A 19 -3.59 6.90 -4.65
CA ILE A 19 -4.34 6.64 -5.88
C ILE A 19 -3.59 7.28 -7.03
N ASN A 20 -3.29 6.49 -8.05
CA ASN A 20 -2.48 6.83 -9.21
C ASN A 20 -1.06 7.25 -8.86
N GLN A 21 -0.21 7.28 -9.87
CA GLN A 21 1.10 7.91 -9.85
C GLN A 21 1.03 9.17 -10.71
N HIS A 22 1.60 10.24 -10.19
CA HIS A 22 1.64 11.54 -10.86
C HIS A 22 3.09 11.92 -11.11
N ASP A 23 3.37 12.54 -12.26
CA ASP A 23 4.68 13.10 -12.55
C ASP A 23 4.89 14.44 -11.83
N ALA A 24 5.97 15.14 -12.16
CA ALA A 24 6.32 16.42 -11.55
C ALA A 24 5.30 17.54 -11.86
N ASP A 25 4.57 17.41 -12.97
CA ASP A 25 3.57 18.38 -13.41
C ASP A 25 2.18 18.07 -12.83
N GLY A 26 2.05 16.92 -12.16
CA GLY A 26 0.80 16.45 -11.56
C GLY A 26 -0.07 15.64 -12.51
N ASP A 27 0.45 15.24 -13.67
CA ASP A 27 -0.27 14.43 -14.64
C ASP A 27 -0.19 12.95 -14.28
N VAL A 28 -1.32 12.26 -14.40
CA VAL A 28 -1.40 10.82 -14.15
C VAL A 28 -0.70 10.07 -15.28
N TYR A 29 0.36 9.34 -14.94
CA TYR A 29 1.06 8.47 -15.90
C TYR A 29 0.87 6.98 -15.62
N ASP A 30 0.44 6.58 -14.40
CA ASP A 30 0.07 5.20 -14.10
C ASP A 30 -1.11 5.12 -13.11
N GLU A 31 -2.18 4.47 -13.54
CA GLU A 31 -3.41 4.33 -12.78
C GLU A 31 -3.37 3.11 -11.83
N GLY A 32 -3.89 3.30 -10.61
CA GLY A 32 -4.06 2.21 -9.65
C GLY A 32 -4.03 2.64 -8.20
N ILE A 33 -4.01 1.65 -7.32
CA ILE A 33 -3.87 1.78 -5.87
C ILE A 33 -2.48 1.28 -5.51
N TYR A 34 -1.72 2.11 -4.83
CA TYR A 34 -0.32 1.85 -4.51
C TYR A 34 -0.14 1.77 -3.01
N LEU A 35 0.65 0.80 -2.56
CA LEU A 35 1.11 0.66 -1.19
C LEU A 35 2.56 1.14 -1.11
N HIS A 36 2.85 1.99 -0.13
CA HIS A 36 4.16 2.59 0.06
C HIS A 36 4.79 2.10 1.36
N TYR A 37 6.02 1.59 1.23
CA TYR A 37 6.92 1.25 2.34
C TYR A 37 8.20 2.07 2.21
N GLY A 38 8.26 3.19 2.93
CA GLY A 38 9.34 4.16 2.78
C GLY A 38 9.42 4.70 1.35
N HIS A 39 10.54 4.46 0.67
CA HIS A 39 10.78 4.87 -0.71
C HIS A 39 10.31 3.85 -1.77
N THR A 40 9.75 2.72 -1.34
CA THR A 40 9.26 1.68 -2.25
C THR A 40 7.76 1.82 -2.43
N SER A 41 7.31 1.84 -3.70
CA SER A 41 5.89 1.85 -4.05
C SER A 41 5.55 0.62 -4.88
N ILE A 42 4.47 -0.07 -4.52
CA ILE A 42 3.99 -1.27 -5.20
C ILE A 42 2.53 -1.07 -5.60
N ARG A 43 2.20 -1.25 -6.87
CA ARG A 43 0.79 -1.27 -7.32
C ARG A 43 0.11 -2.53 -6.82
N VAL A 44 -0.82 -2.39 -5.87
CA VAL A 44 -1.54 -3.52 -5.26
C VAL A 44 -2.86 -3.83 -5.96
N ALA A 45 -3.47 -2.86 -6.65
CA ALA A 45 -4.68 -3.08 -7.44
C ALA A 45 -4.91 -1.98 -8.48
N LYS A 46 -5.72 -2.26 -9.51
CA LYS A 46 -6.20 -1.24 -10.46
C LYS A 46 -7.55 -0.62 -10.08
N THR A 47 -8.31 -1.30 -9.22
CA THR A 47 -9.66 -0.88 -8.83
C THR A 47 -9.90 -1.16 -7.36
N LEU A 48 -10.84 -0.46 -6.74
CA LEU A 48 -11.24 -0.72 -5.35
C LEU A 48 -11.69 -2.18 -5.12
N ARG A 49 -12.39 -2.77 -6.10
CA ARG A 49 -12.79 -4.18 -6.04
C ARG A 49 -11.56 -5.10 -6.00
N GLY A 50 -10.56 -4.84 -6.84
CA GLY A 50 -9.29 -5.57 -6.83
C GLY A 50 -8.55 -5.39 -5.51
N PHE A 51 -8.55 -4.18 -4.95
CA PHE A 51 -7.91 -3.90 -3.66
C PHE A 51 -8.58 -4.67 -2.51
N LYS A 52 -9.91 -4.68 -2.45
CA LYS A 52 -10.65 -5.48 -1.45
C LYS A 52 -10.33 -6.97 -1.57
N ALA A 53 -10.19 -7.50 -2.79
CA ALA A 53 -9.79 -8.88 -3.01
C ALA A 53 -8.34 -9.14 -2.54
N HIS A 54 -7.43 -8.19 -2.78
CA HIS A 54 -6.05 -8.25 -2.29
C HIS A 54 -5.98 -8.27 -0.76
N VAL A 55 -6.71 -7.39 -0.06
CA VAL A 55 -6.77 -7.37 1.41
C VAL A 55 -7.26 -8.72 1.95
N LYS A 56 -8.36 -9.25 1.41
CA LYS A 56 -8.89 -10.55 1.83
C LYS A 56 -7.88 -11.69 1.64
N HIS A 57 -7.07 -11.62 0.58
CA HIS A 57 -6.01 -12.61 0.36
C HIS A 57 -4.90 -12.50 1.41
N LEU A 58 -4.45 -11.29 1.72
CA LEU A 58 -3.46 -11.04 2.79
C LEU A 58 -3.96 -11.50 4.16
N GLU A 59 -5.23 -11.26 4.50
CA GLU A 59 -5.84 -11.76 5.73
C GLU A 59 -5.77 -13.29 5.82
N GLY A 60 -6.00 -14.00 4.70
CA GLY A 60 -5.86 -15.45 4.65
C GLY A 60 -4.44 -15.95 4.94
N MET A 61 -3.43 -15.18 4.52
CA MET A 61 -2.02 -15.50 4.75
C MET A 61 -1.59 -15.30 6.22
N VAL A 62 -2.32 -14.50 7.00
CA VAL A 62 -2.01 -14.32 8.43
C VAL A 62 -2.04 -15.65 9.16
N ASN A 63 -3.01 -16.52 8.86
CA ASN A 63 -3.11 -17.84 9.48
C ASN A 63 -1.87 -18.71 9.18
N GLU A 64 -1.38 -18.68 7.94
CA GLU A 64 -0.16 -19.41 7.55
C GLU A 64 1.06 -18.89 8.32
N ILE A 65 1.14 -17.58 8.53
CA ILE A 65 2.21 -16.95 9.33
C ILE A 65 2.09 -17.37 10.80
N GLU A 66 0.89 -17.37 11.37
CA GLU A 66 0.66 -17.76 12.76
C GLU A 66 1.02 -19.22 13.05
N GLU A 67 0.83 -20.12 12.07
CA GLU A 67 1.22 -21.53 12.20
C GLU A 67 2.75 -21.72 12.32
N ILE A 68 3.53 -20.90 11.62
CA ILE A 68 4.99 -21.02 11.55
C ILE A 68 5.74 -20.04 12.47
N SER A 69 5.08 -18.97 12.91
CA SER A 69 5.70 -17.94 13.73
C SER A 69 5.97 -18.47 15.14
N PRO A 70 7.16 -18.21 15.71
CA PRO A 70 7.41 -18.52 17.11
C PRO A 70 6.35 -17.84 17.96
N LYS A 71 5.70 -18.61 18.84
CA LYS A 71 4.80 -18.04 19.83
C LYS A 71 5.65 -17.23 20.80
N GLY A 72 5.58 -15.91 20.67
CA GLY A 72 6.21 -14.96 21.60
C GLY A 72 5.67 -15.11 23.01
#